data_AF-A0A7W0X2S0-F1
#
_entry.id   AF-A0A7W0X2S0-F1
#
_cell.length_a   1.000
_cell.length_b   1.000
_cell.length_c   1.000
_cell.angle_alpha   90.00
_cell.angle_beta   90.00
_cell.angle_gamma   90.00
#
_symmetry.space_group_name_H-M   'P 1'
#
loop_
_entity.id
_entity.type
_entity.pdbx_description
1 polymer ?
#
loop_
_entity_poly.entity_id
_entity_poly.type
_entity_poly.pdbx_seq_one_letter_code
_entity_poly.pdbx_strand_id
1 'polypeptide(L)'
;MPLYVVQMFYSTLKESNQLVAETKNTVSNLSKKEFILMGFGEHTNAIAFVSSEPEANIIAQFGRIRGEKFSLVAFEAAWFLGGNLSKDVSDWLDRHKPSPFKTAESKSTT
;
A
#
# COMPACT_ATOMS: atom_id res chain seq x y z
N MET A 1 -10.40 -14.57 -0.14
CA MET A 1 -9.29 -14.19 -1.02
C MET A 1 -8.38 -13.27 -0.22
N PRO A 2 -7.09 -13.57 -0.10
CA PRO A 2 -6.16 -12.70 0.59
C PRO A 2 -6.09 -11.32 -0.07
N LEU A 3 -5.92 -10.30 0.77
CA LEU A 3 -5.66 -8.93 0.35
C LEU A 3 -4.15 -8.75 0.21
N TYR A 4 -3.69 -8.22 -0.90
CA TYR A 4 -2.29 -7.91 -1.15
C TYR A 4 -2.09 -6.42 -1.36
N VAL A 5 -0.90 -5.95 -1.01
CA VAL A 5 -0.43 -4.60 -1.32
C VAL A 5 0.84 -4.71 -2.14
N VAL A 6 0.89 -3.95 -3.23
CA VAL A 6 2.10 -3.70 -4.01
C VAL A 6 2.48 -2.26 -3.86
N GLN A 7 3.65 -2.02 -3.28
CA GLN A 7 4.25 -0.72 -3.08
C GLN A 7 5.41 -0.55 -4.06
N MET A 8 5.35 0.51 -4.86
CA MET A 8 6.37 0.91 -5.81
C MET A 8 7.13 2.12 -5.26
N PHE A 9 8.44 2.13 -5.47
CA PHE A 9 9.35 3.22 -5.15
C PHE A 9 10.17 3.54 -6.39
N TYR A 10 10.27 4.82 -6.75
CA TYR A 10 10.99 5.25 -7.94
C TYR A 10 11.54 6.67 -7.81
N SER A 11 12.59 6.99 -8.59
CA SER A 11 13.19 8.34 -8.55
C SER A 11 12.26 9.42 -9.08
N THR A 12 11.57 9.19 -10.20
CA THR A 12 10.52 10.06 -10.74
C THR A 12 9.48 9.22 -11.43
N LEU A 13 8.23 9.67 -11.45
CA LEU A 13 7.18 8.97 -12.18
C LEU A 13 7.46 8.98 -13.68
N LYS A 14 7.98 10.10 -14.20
CA LYS A 14 8.30 10.26 -15.62
C LYS A 14 9.27 9.19 -16.12
N GLU A 15 10.33 8.90 -15.36
CA GLU A 15 11.32 7.89 -15.73
C GLU A 15 10.81 6.45 -15.56
N SER A 16 9.89 6.22 -14.61
CA SER A 16 9.43 4.87 -14.24
C SER A 16 8.02 4.55 -14.71
N ASN A 17 7.41 5.38 -15.55
CA ASN A 17 6.01 5.26 -15.96
C ASN A 17 5.70 3.90 -16.60
N GLN A 18 6.63 3.35 -17.38
CA GLN A 18 6.47 2.04 -18.02
C GLN A 18 6.38 0.92 -16.97
N LEU A 19 7.24 0.93 -15.95
CA LEU A 19 7.25 -0.09 -14.88
C LEU A 19 6.04 0.06 -13.95
N VAL A 20 5.59 1.29 -13.69
CA VAL A 20 4.33 1.55 -12.98
C VAL A 20 3.13 1.02 -13.77
N ALA A 21 3.11 1.21 -15.10
CA ALA A 21 2.06 0.68 -15.96
C ALA A 21 2.08 -0.85 -16.01
N GLU A 22 3.26 -1.46 -16.11
CA GLU A 22 3.43 -2.92 -16.04
C GLU A 22 2.92 -3.49 -14.71
N THR A 23 3.25 -2.82 -13.60
CA THR A 23 2.76 -3.21 -12.27
C THR A 23 1.23 -3.15 -12.21
N LYS A 24 0.61 -2.08 -12.73
CA LYS A 24 -0.85 -1.95 -12.82
C LYS A 24 -1.48 -3.05 -13.67
N ASN A 25 -0.88 -3.40 -14.80
CA ASN A 25 -1.36 -4.47 -15.67
C ASN A 25 -1.28 -5.83 -14.96
N THR A 26 -0.17 -6.12 -14.28
CA THR A 26 0.00 -7.33 -13.47
C THR A 26 -1.05 -7.41 -12.37
N VAL A 27 -1.30 -6.31 -11.63
CA VAL A 27 -2.39 -6.26 -10.64
C VAL A 27 -3.75 -6.50 -11.30
N SER A 28 -4.03 -5.84 -12.43
CA SER A 28 -5.31 -6.02 -13.15
C SER A 28 -5.55 -7.46 -13.57
N ASN A 29 -4.50 -8.19 -13.96
CA ASN A 29 -4.58 -9.60 -14.34
C ASN A 29 -4.82 -10.49 -13.11
N LEU A 30 -4.06 -10.28 -12.04
CA LEU A 30 -4.17 -11.06 -10.79
C LEU A 30 -5.52 -10.86 -10.08
N SER A 31 -6.04 -9.63 -10.13
CA SER A 31 -7.27 -9.23 -9.43
C SER A 31 -8.53 -9.34 -10.25
N LYS A 32 -8.44 -9.72 -11.54
CA LYS A 32 -9.56 -9.65 -12.49
C LYS A 32 -10.23 -8.26 -12.50
N LYS A 33 -9.42 -7.21 -12.36
CA LYS A 33 -9.80 -5.78 -12.28
C LYS A 33 -10.42 -5.32 -10.95
N GLU A 34 -10.33 -6.11 -9.88
CA GLU A 34 -10.75 -5.71 -8.53
C GLU A 34 -9.57 -5.20 -7.70
N PHE A 35 -9.24 -3.91 -7.85
CA PHE A 35 -8.15 -3.28 -7.10
C PHE A 35 -8.44 -1.81 -6.75
N ILE A 36 -7.73 -1.29 -5.75
CA ILE A 36 -7.82 0.08 -5.25
C ILE A 36 -6.42 0.71 -5.33
N LEU A 37 -6.33 1.88 -5.96
CA LEU A 37 -5.13 2.71 -5.92
C LEU A 37 -5.09 3.43 -4.56
N MET A 38 -4.10 3.11 -3.73
CA MET A 38 -4.03 3.60 -2.34
C MET A 38 -3.22 4.91 -2.20
N GLY A 39 -2.35 5.22 -3.15
CA GLY A 39 -1.59 6.47 -3.11
C GLY A 39 -0.78 6.69 -4.39
N PHE A 40 -0.70 7.93 -4.84
CA PHE A 40 0.04 8.32 -6.04
C PHE A 40 0.91 9.54 -5.74
N GLY A 41 2.20 9.42 -6.01
CA GLY A 41 3.15 10.50 -5.82
C GLY A 41 4.30 10.42 -6.84
N GLU A 42 5.08 11.49 -6.86
CA GLU A 42 6.22 11.63 -7.78
C GLU A 42 7.31 10.58 -7.56
N HIS A 43 7.36 9.99 -6.36
CA HIS A 43 8.41 9.03 -5.98
C HIS A 43 7.87 7.65 -5.52
N THR A 44 6.55 7.52 -5.38
CA THR A 44 5.95 6.33 -4.77
C THR A 44 4.50 6.14 -5.19
N ASN A 45 4.08 4.88 -5.28
CA ASN A 45 2.68 4.52 -5.57
C ASN A 45 2.35 3.16 -4.94
N ALA A 46 1.12 3.01 -4.46
CA ALA A 46 0.65 1.79 -3.83
C ALA A 46 -0.68 1.31 -4.43
N ILE A 47 -0.80 0.00 -4.63
CA ILE A 47 -2.03 -0.64 -5.14
C ILE A 47 -2.40 -1.78 -4.21
N ALA A 48 -3.63 -1.79 -3.71
CA ALA A 48 -4.21 -2.91 -2.99
C ALA A 48 -5.14 -3.71 -3.90
N PHE A 49 -5.08 -5.03 -3.82
CA PHE A 49 -5.91 -5.91 -4.63
C PHE A 49 -6.15 -7.24 -3.94
N VAL A 50 -7.25 -7.91 -4.29
CA VAL A 50 -7.54 -9.27 -3.84
C VAL A 50 -7.15 -10.26 -4.92
N SER A 51 -6.59 -11.40 -4.53
CA SER A 51 -6.27 -12.48 -5.47
C SER A 51 -6.53 -13.84 -4.85
N SER A 52 -6.84 -14.84 -5.69
CA SER A 52 -6.90 -16.25 -5.30
C SER A 52 -5.66 -17.03 -5.74
N GLU A 53 -4.71 -16.37 -6.41
CA GLU A 53 -3.46 -16.97 -6.86
C GLU A 53 -2.58 -17.34 -5.66
N PRO A 54 -1.79 -18.42 -5.75
CA PRO A 54 -0.80 -18.74 -4.74
C PRO A 54 0.22 -17.60 -4.56
N GLU A 55 0.62 -17.32 -3.31
CA GLU A 55 1.58 -16.26 -2.97
C GLU A 55 2.88 -16.38 -3.79
N ALA A 56 3.40 -17.59 -3.98
CA ALA A 56 4.58 -17.83 -4.79
C ALA A 56 4.43 -17.35 -6.25
N ASN A 57 3.22 -17.46 -6.84
CA ASN A 57 2.96 -16.97 -8.19
C ASN A 57 2.91 -15.44 -8.20
N ILE A 58 2.28 -14.83 -7.18
CA ILE A 58 2.23 -13.38 -7.01
C ILE A 58 3.65 -12.82 -6.91
N ILE A 59 4.48 -13.37 -6.01
CA ILE A 59 5.88 -13.00 -5.83
C ILE A 59 6.67 -13.20 -7.13
N ALA A 60 6.47 -14.30 -7.85
CA ALA A 60 7.17 -14.57 -9.09
C ALA A 60 6.81 -13.57 -10.21
N GLN A 61 5.55 -13.15 -10.31
CA GLN A 61 5.12 -12.17 -11.31
C GLN A 61 5.69 -10.79 -11.00
N PHE A 62 5.57 -10.32 -9.76
CA PHE A 62 6.12 -9.02 -9.36
C PHE A 62 7.64 -8.99 -9.31
N GLY A 63 8.28 -10.12 -9.01
CA GLY A 63 9.74 -10.24 -8.97
C GLY A 63 10.41 -10.05 -10.34
N ARG A 64 9.65 -10.09 -11.45
CA ARG A 64 10.13 -9.80 -12.81
C ARG A 64 10.18 -8.30 -13.11
N ILE A 65 9.42 -7.49 -12.37
CA ILE A 65 9.35 -6.03 -12.59
C ILE A 65 10.47 -5.38 -11.79
N ARG A 66 11.59 -5.08 -12.46
CA ARG A 66 12.78 -4.46 -11.86
C ARG A 66 13.38 -3.41 -12.78
N GLY A 67 13.96 -2.37 -12.19
CA GLY A 67 14.70 -1.35 -12.92
C GLY A 67 15.74 -0.67 -12.02
N GLU A 68 16.73 -0.03 -12.61
CA GLU A 68 17.84 0.61 -11.86
C GLU A 68 17.36 1.65 -10.84
N LYS A 69 16.30 2.39 -11.17
CA LYS A 69 15.68 3.41 -10.31
C LYS A 69 14.27 3.05 -9.85
N PHE A 70 13.95 1.76 -9.85
CA PHE A 70 12.61 1.26 -9.53
C PHE A 70 12.70 0.06 -8.60
N SER A 71 12.04 0.17 -7.46
CA SER A 71 11.91 -0.92 -6.49
C SER A 71 10.44 -1.20 -6.24
N LEU A 72 10.11 -2.47 -6.03
CA LEU A 72 8.76 -2.93 -5.79
C LEU A 72 8.75 -3.95 -4.67
N VAL A 73 7.80 -3.80 -3.76
CA VAL A 73 7.53 -4.74 -2.67
C VAL A 73 6.08 -5.20 -2.78
N ALA A 74 5.85 -6.51 -2.75
CA ALA A 74 4.53 -7.11 -2.71
C ALA A 74 4.38 -7.91 -1.41
N PHE A 75 3.28 -7.74 -0.68
CA PHE A 75 3.04 -8.44 0.57
C PHE A 75 1.54 -8.65 0.82
N GLU A 76 1.21 -9.69 1.58
CA GLU A 76 -0.17 -9.94 2.04
C GLU A 76 -0.54 -8.96 3.18
N ALA A 77 -1.63 -8.21 3.00
CA ALA A 77 -2.11 -7.22 3.96
C ALA A 77 -2.76 -7.85 5.21
N ALA A 78 -3.23 -9.10 5.14
CA ALA A 78 -3.78 -9.79 6.31
C ALA A 78 -2.70 -9.96 7.41
N TRP A 79 -1.44 -10.09 7.03
CA TRP A 79 -0.30 -10.05 7.95
C TRP A 79 -0.17 -8.69 8.67
N PHE A 80 -0.54 -7.59 8.00
CA PHE A 80 -0.38 -6.22 8.51
C PHE A 80 -1.60 -5.71 9.28
N LEU A 81 -2.80 -6.13 8.90
CA LEU A 81 -4.07 -5.69 9.52
C LEU A 81 -4.58 -6.66 10.60
N GLY A 82 -4.07 -7.90 10.63
CA GLY A 82 -4.61 -9.01 11.41
C GLY A 82 -3.80 -9.47 12.62
N GLY A 83 -2.86 -8.66 13.13
CA GLY A 83 -2.35 -8.85 14.50
C GLY A 83 -0.99 -9.51 14.66
N ASN A 84 0.08 -8.76 14.41
CA ASN A 84 1.38 -8.94 15.08
C ASN A 84 2.16 -7.62 15.17
N LEU A 85 1.50 -6.50 15.45
CA LEU A 85 2.23 -5.42 16.12
C LEU A 85 2.54 -5.95 17.52
N SER A 86 3.82 -5.94 17.92
CA SER A 86 4.16 -6.25 19.30
C SER A 86 3.33 -5.33 20.20
N LYS A 87 2.92 -5.84 21.36
CA LYS A 87 2.12 -5.07 22.32
C LYS A 87 2.74 -3.70 22.58
N ASP A 88 4.06 -3.62 22.65
CA ASP A 88 4.81 -2.37 22.83
C ASP A 88 4.56 -1.35 21.72
N VAL A 89 4.49 -1.79 20.46
CA VAL A 89 4.24 -0.90 19.31
C VAL A 89 2.78 -0.49 19.25
N SER A 90 1.85 -1.41 19.55
CA SER A 90 0.43 -1.08 19.66
C SER A 90 0.19 -0.03 20.76
N ASP A 91 0.74 -0.27 21.95
CA ASP A 91 0.61 0.63 23.10
C ASP A 91 1.31 1.97 22.85
N TRP A 92 2.42 1.97 22.11
CA TRP A 92 3.08 3.21 21.70
C TRP A 92 2.20 4.02 20.73
N LEU A 93 1.64 3.40 19.70
CA LEU A 93 0.76 4.07 18.75
C LEU A 93 -0.48 4.66 19.43
N ASP A 94 -1.10 3.92 20.35
CA ASP A 94 -2.27 4.43 21.08
C ASP A 94 -1.95 5.64 21.96
N ARG A 95 -0.76 5.68 22.58
CA ARG A 95 -0.30 6.82 23.37
C ARG A 95 0.09 8.05 22.54
N HIS A 96 0.48 7.85 21.28
CA HIS A 96 1.03 8.90 20.42
C HIS A 96 0.12 9.24 19.23
N LYS A 97 -1.10 8.69 19.18
CA LYS A 97 -2.11 9.14 18.23
C LYS A 97 -2.32 10.63 18.42
N PRO A 98 -2.17 11.45 17.36
CA PRO A 98 -2.47 12.88 17.43
C PRO A 98 -3.89 13.03 17.94
N SER A 99 -4.07 13.70 19.08
CA SER A 99 -5.39 14.07 19.58
C SER A 99 -6.14 14.77 18.43
N PRO A 100 -7.35 14.33 18.06
CA PRO A 100 -8.14 15.11 17.12
C PRO A 100 -8.27 16.49 17.72
N PHE A 101 -7.74 17.51 17.01
CA PHE A 101 -7.84 18.91 17.40
C PHE A 101 -9.26 19.14 17.89
N LYS A 102 -9.42 19.41 19.20
CA LYS A 102 -10.70 19.85 19.75
C LYS A 102 -11.07 21.08 18.96
N THR A 103 -12.06 20.96 18.09
CA THR A 103 -12.72 22.09 17.46
C THR A 103 -13.20 22.95 18.62
N ALA A 104 -12.67 24.17 18.73
CA ALA A 104 -13.01 25.08 19.80
C ALA A 104 -14.54 25.26 19.80
N GLU A 105 -15.20 24.77 20.85
CA GLU A 105 -16.60 25.07 21.11
C GLU A 105 -16.73 26.59 21.20
N SER A 106 -17.48 27.16 20.26
CA SER A 106 -17.88 28.56 20.32
C SER A 106 -18.69 28.76 21.60
N LYS A 107 -18.16 29.53 22.54
CA LYS A 107 -18.94 30.04 23.67
C LYS A 107 -20.10 30.87 23.11
N SER A 108 -21.32 30.32 23.18
CA SER A 108 -22.54 31.10 23.03
C SER A 108 -22.73 31.90 24.31
N THR A 109 -22.49 33.20 24.22
CA THR A 109 -22.88 34.18 25.24
C THR A 109 -24.40 34.25 25.33
N THR A 110 -24.92 34.17 26.54
CA THR A 110 -26.20 34.78 26.91
C THR A 110 -26.03 35.38 28.30
#